data_AF-A0A6P8S8A0-F1
#
_entry.id   AF-A0A6P8S8A0-F1
#
_cell.length_a   1.000
_cell.length_b   1.000
_cell.length_c   1.000
_cell.angle_alpha   90.00
_cell.angle_beta   90.00
_cell.angle_gamma   90.00
#
_symmetry.space_group_name_H-M   'P 1'
#
loop_
_entity.id
_entity.type
_entity.pdbx_description
1 polymer ?
#
loop_
_entity_poly.entity_id
_entity_poly.type
_entity_poly.pdbx_seq_one_letter_code
_entity_poly.pdbx_strand_id
1 'polypeptide(L)'
;MDERGESLNMTVHLLASSGDLSLLQRTIDQLVHWICPGIQLFLVSARVRSFKYYEKYHKKRSGFPGMSVLLFLHEDLGEERIVQMVHFFQHPPWQYHHTENSSGRFCSYMLASQDFYSLDAHMPVWGIRQVHYGTEILRVTLYCHFDNYEDAVRLYEMILQKEATVQKSNFCFFVLYSTESVSVQFSLKQLPPGVPVELKESSVLQFRVQEIGQLVPLLPNQCIPISNTRWQTQDYDGNKILLQIFWALIVQEMVVKFYEVQMQEIVSCDKNTSIPRGQSGLFSGIRQDFFKATDLNTNSEYLFRVRAVNKAGPGAWSEPYKIRCVQEQKMPVMERVL
;
A
#
# COMPACT_ATOMS: atom_id res chain seq x y z
N MET A 1 9.32 25.10 7.71
CA MET A 1 10.04 24.02 8.39
C MET A 1 9.10 22.83 8.28
N ASP A 2 9.38 21.96 7.31
CA ASP A 2 8.42 20.97 6.80
C ASP A 2 8.71 19.65 7.52
N GLU A 3 8.10 19.45 8.69
CA GLU A 3 8.17 18.20 9.44
C GLU A 3 7.45 17.11 8.64
N ARG A 4 8.16 16.47 7.71
CA ARG A 4 7.65 15.25 7.06
C ARG A 4 7.58 14.17 8.13
N GLY A 5 6.35 13.90 8.56
CA GLY A 5 6.04 12.81 9.48
C GLY A 5 6.64 11.48 9.02
N GLU A 6 6.99 10.64 9.99
CA GLU A 6 7.48 9.29 9.71
C GLU A 6 6.42 8.51 8.93
N SER A 7 6.84 7.99 7.78
CA SER A 7 5.95 7.26 6.91
C SER A 7 5.95 5.78 7.26
N LEU A 8 4.79 5.27 7.65
CA LEU A 8 4.60 3.86 7.95
C LEU A 8 4.67 2.97 6.69
N ASN A 9 4.91 1.67 6.89
CA ASN A 9 4.82 0.65 5.84
C ASN A 9 3.40 0.44 5.32
N MET A 10 2.39 0.99 6.01
CA MET A 10 0.99 0.93 5.65
C MET A 10 0.35 2.32 5.79
N THR A 11 -0.49 2.68 4.82
CA THR A 11 -1.32 3.90 4.84
C THR A 11 -2.74 3.52 4.42
N VAL A 12 -3.74 4.06 5.11
CA VAL A 12 -5.15 3.86 4.77
C VAL A 12 -5.66 5.07 3.98
N HIS A 13 -6.06 4.84 2.74
CA HIS A 13 -6.68 5.86 1.90
C HIS A 13 -8.19 5.88 2.12
N LEU A 14 -8.72 7.03 2.48
CA LEU A 14 -10.15 7.28 2.64
C LEU A 14 -10.64 8.08 1.42
N LEU A 15 -11.49 7.46 0.61
CA LEU A 15 -11.98 8.01 -0.64
C LEU A 15 -13.24 8.83 -0.41
N ALA A 16 -13.09 10.14 -0.26
CA ALA A 16 -14.20 11.04 0.00
C ALA A 16 -14.95 11.43 -1.29
N SER A 17 -16.27 11.55 -1.18
CA SER A 17 -17.19 11.94 -2.26
C SER A 17 -17.42 13.46 -2.34
N SER A 18 -17.05 14.22 -1.30
CA SER A 18 -17.30 15.66 -1.15
C SER A 18 -16.12 16.55 -1.60
N GLY A 19 -16.41 17.82 -1.87
CA GLY A 19 -15.42 18.84 -2.29
C GLY A 19 -14.45 19.30 -1.20
N ASP A 20 -14.68 18.94 0.06
CA ASP A 20 -13.89 19.41 1.20
C ASP A 20 -12.87 18.37 1.69
N LEU A 21 -12.10 17.80 0.76
CA LEU A 21 -11.05 16.81 1.04
C LEU A 21 -10.05 17.33 2.09
N SER A 22 -9.72 18.62 2.03
CA SER A 22 -8.79 19.27 2.94
C SER A 22 -9.33 19.40 4.36
N LEU A 23 -10.63 19.68 4.52
CA LEU A 23 -11.28 19.72 5.82
C LEU A 23 -11.31 18.33 6.44
N LEU A 24 -11.65 17.32 5.65
CA LEU A 24 -11.70 15.94 6.12
C LEU A 24 -10.31 15.43 6.52
N GLN A 25 -9.28 15.71 5.70
CA GLN A 25 -7.90 15.39 6.03
C GLN A 25 -7.48 16.06 7.33
N ARG A 26 -7.73 17.37 7.51
CA ARG A 26 -7.43 18.10 8.75
C ARG A 26 -8.14 17.52 9.96
N THR A 27 -9.40 17.12 9.80
CA THR A 27 -10.21 16.51 10.88
C THR A 27 -9.56 15.20 11.35
N ILE A 28 -9.11 14.36 10.42
CA ILE A 28 -8.44 13.10 10.74
C ILE A 28 -7.03 13.34 11.29
N ASP A 29 -6.28 14.26 10.70
CA ASP A 29 -4.93 14.60 11.16
C ASP A 29 -4.96 15.16 12.59
N GLN A 30 -5.95 15.97 12.94
CA GLN A 30 -6.15 16.45 14.32
C GLN A 30 -6.39 15.29 15.30
N LEU A 31 -7.26 14.35 14.92
CA LEU A 31 -7.56 13.17 15.73
C LEU A 31 -6.31 12.30 15.94
N VAL A 32 -5.54 12.04 14.88
CA VAL A 32 -4.31 11.24 14.96
C VAL A 32 -3.22 11.98 15.74
N HIS A 33 -3.08 13.29 15.54
CA HIS A 33 -2.08 14.11 16.22
C HIS A 33 -2.24 14.11 17.74
N TRP A 34 -3.47 14.02 18.24
CA TRP A 34 -3.73 13.88 19.68
C TRP A 34 -3.19 12.58 20.28
N ILE A 35 -2.94 11.54 19.49
CA ILE A 35 -2.44 10.24 19.97
C ILE A 35 -0.98 10.04 19.52
N CYS A 36 -0.71 10.15 18.23
CA CYS A 36 0.63 9.99 17.64
C CYS A 36 1.00 11.23 16.80
N PRO A 37 1.59 12.28 17.38
CA PRO A 37 2.09 13.39 16.59
C PRO A 37 3.21 12.90 15.65
N GLY A 38 3.15 13.28 14.38
CA GLY A 38 4.19 12.97 13.39
C GLY A 38 4.01 11.66 12.62
N ILE A 39 2.93 10.90 12.84
CA ILE A 39 2.62 9.70 12.04
C ILE A 39 1.52 9.99 11.03
N GLN A 40 1.77 9.68 9.77
CA GLN A 40 0.77 9.78 8.72
C GLN A 40 0.17 8.41 8.37
N LEU A 41 -0.85 7.98 9.12
CA LEU A 41 -1.54 6.70 8.87
C LEU A 41 -2.67 6.82 7.84
N PHE A 42 -3.35 7.96 7.76
CA PHE A 42 -4.52 8.16 6.90
C PHE A 42 -4.27 9.20 5.81
N LEU A 43 -4.73 8.92 4.59
CA LEU A 43 -4.75 9.87 3.48
C LEU A 43 -6.16 9.98 2.90
N VAL A 44 -6.72 11.17 2.88
CA VAL A 44 -7.98 11.46 2.21
C VAL A 44 -7.71 11.76 0.75
N SER A 45 -8.44 11.09 -0.14
CA SER A 45 -8.32 11.28 -1.58
C SER A 45 -9.70 11.36 -2.22
N ALA A 46 -9.80 12.00 -3.38
CA ALA A 46 -11.05 12.07 -4.12
C ALA A 46 -11.49 10.67 -4.58
N ARG A 47 -12.76 10.33 -4.38
CA ARG A 47 -13.35 9.15 -5.01
C ARG A 47 -13.51 9.43 -6.50
N VAL A 48 -12.82 8.66 -7.35
CA VAL A 48 -13.10 8.66 -8.79
C VAL A 48 -14.52 8.11 -8.96
N ARG A 49 -15.43 8.92 -9.52
CA ARG A 49 -16.77 8.47 -9.91
C ARG A 49 -16.60 7.38 -10.97
N SER A 50 -16.65 6.12 -10.55
CA SER A 50 -16.81 5.03 -11.49
C SER A 50 -18.22 5.16 -12.07
N PHE A 51 -18.33 5.55 -13.34
CA PHE A 51 -19.59 5.42 -14.08
C PHE A 51 -19.91 3.92 -14.13
N LYS A 52 -20.77 3.42 -13.24
CA LYS A 52 -21.16 2.00 -13.21
C LYS A 52 -22.54 1.81 -13.80
N TYR A 53 -22.56 1.32 -15.04
CA TYR A 53 -23.69 0.66 -15.72
C TYR A 53 -24.20 -0.61 -14.98
N TYR A 54 -23.69 -0.91 -13.78
CA TYR A 54 -23.91 -2.15 -13.02
C TYR A 54 -24.46 -1.95 -11.60
N GLU A 55 -24.83 -0.73 -11.18
CA GLU A 55 -25.33 -0.49 -9.81
C GLU A 55 -26.73 -1.06 -9.50
N LYS A 56 -27.34 -1.83 -10.40
CA LYS A 56 -28.76 -2.20 -10.24
C LYS A 56 -29.07 -3.41 -9.34
N TYR A 57 -28.09 -4.10 -8.74
CA TYR A 57 -28.39 -5.39 -8.06
C TYR A 57 -27.65 -5.70 -6.75
N HIS A 58 -27.03 -4.74 -6.05
CA HIS A 58 -26.60 -5.00 -4.67
C HIS A 58 -27.76 -4.78 -3.70
N LYS A 59 -28.51 -5.85 -3.40
CA LYS A 59 -29.42 -5.90 -2.26
C LYS A 59 -28.66 -5.45 -1.01
N LYS A 60 -29.14 -4.39 -0.34
CA LYS A 60 -28.76 -4.00 1.02
C LYS A 60 -28.95 -5.20 1.95
N ARG A 61 -27.91 -6.01 2.14
CA ARG A 61 -27.80 -6.89 3.30
C ARG A 61 -27.04 -6.08 4.33
N SER A 62 -27.65 -5.83 5.49
CA SER A 62 -27.00 -5.23 6.64
C SER A 62 -25.90 -6.18 7.13
N GLY A 63 -24.69 -5.99 6.60
CA GLY A 63 -23.51 -6.76 6.97
C GLY A 63 -22.72 -6.11 8.11
N PHE A 64 -21.81 -6.86 8.70
CA PHE A 64 -20.86 -6.33 9.69
C PHE A 64 -19.82 -5.45 8.97
N PRO A 65 -19.43 -4.27 9.49
CA PRO A 65 -18.47 -3.40 8.80
C PRO A 65 -17.14 -4.13 8.56
N GLY A 66 -16.65 -4.15 7.32
CA GLY A 66 -15.39 -4.83 6.98
C GLY A 66 -14.12 -4.18 7.52
N MET A 67 -14.20 -2.92 7.97
CA MET A 67 -13.06 -2.21 8.55
C MET A 67 -13.49 -1.28 9.68
N SER A 68 -12.71 -1.26 10.77
CA SER A 68 -12.84 -0.27 11.84
C SER A 68 -11.51 0.34 12.26
N VAL A 69 -11.56 1.58 12.74
CA VAL A 69 -10.44 2.25 13.42
C VAL A 69 -10.81 2.45 14.89
N LEU A 70 -10.00 1.88 15.79
CA LEU A 70 -10.22 1.97 17.23
C LEU A 70 -9.08 2.71 17.90
N LEU A 71 -9.44 3.64 18.77
CA LEU A 71 -8.52 4.42 19.59
C LEU A 71 -8.60 3.90 21.02
N PHE A 72 -7.54 3.27 21.50
CA PHE A 72 -7.42 2.81 22.89
C PHE A 72 -6.66 3.87 23.68
N LEU A 73 -7.36 4.59 24.56
CA LEU A 73 -6.84 5.73 25.31
C LEU A 73 -6.63 5.34 26.77
N HIS A 74 -5.50 5.75 27.34
CA HIS A 74 -5.18 5.44 28.72
C HIS A 74 -5.94 6.38 29.68
N GLU A 75 -6.67 5.83 30.66
CA GLU A 75 -7.50 6.63 31.57
C GLU A 75 -6.67 7.60 32.42
N ASP A 76 -5.52 7.14 32.93
CA ASP A 76 -4.65 7.96 33.80
C ASP A 76 -3.99 9.17 33.09
N LEU A 77 -4.08 9.26 31.75
CA LEU A 77 -3.59 10.41 31.00
C LEU A 77 -4.62 11.56 30.92
N GLY A 78 -5.76 11.41 31.60
CA GLY A 78 -6.75 12.46 31.82
C GLY A 78 -8.10 12.17 31.18
N GLU A 79 -9.14 12.03 32.00
CA GLU A 79 -10.53 11.80 31.55
C GLU A 79 -11.06 12.92 30.65
N GLU A 80 -10.64 14.17 30.88
CA GLU A 80 -11.06 15.33 30.08
C GLU A 80 -10.70 15.18 28.60
N ARG A 81 -9.53 14.59 28.28
CA ARG A 81 -9.11 14.33 26.89
C ARG A 81 -10.01 13.31 26.22
N ILE A 82 -10.43 12.28 26.95
CA ILE A 82 -11.33 11.24 26.44
C ILE A 82 -12.70 11.85 26.17
N VAL A 83 -13.22 12.67 27.09
CA VAL A 83 -14.48 13.40 26.91
C VAL A 83 -14.43 14.33 25.70
N GLN A 84 -13.32 15.07 25.51
CA GLN A 84 -13.12 15.92 24.34
C GLN A 84 -13.11 15.13 23.03
N MET A 85 -12.46 13.97 23.00
CA MET A 85 -12.44 13.10 21.81
C MET A 85 -13.81 12.48 21.52
N VAL A 86 -14.53 12.02 22.54
CA VAL A 86 -15.91 11.52 22.37
C VAL A 86 -16.81 12.64 21.85
N HIS A 87 -16.69 13.85 22.41
CA HIS A 87 -17.40 15.02 21.92
C HIS A 87 -17.04 15.34 20.46
N PHE A 88 -15.78 15.21 20.06
CA PHE A 88 -15.35 15.38 18.67
C PHE A 88 -16.09 14.46 17.69
N PHE A 89 -16.30 13.19 18.06
CA PHE A 89 -17.07 12.23 17.26
C PHE A 89 -18.58 12.48 17.24
N GLN A 90 -19.11 13.22 18.21
CA GLN A 90 -20.53 13.57 18.27
C GLN A 90 -20.90 14.75 17.36
N HIS A 91 -19.92 15.42 16.75
CA HIS A 91 -20.11 16.59 15.91
C HIS A 91 -19.80 16.31 14.43
N PRO A 92 -20.42 17.04 13.49
CA PRO A 92 -20.10 16.93 12.07
C PRO A 92 -18.59 17.13 11.81
N PRO A 93 -17.98 16.38 10.87
CA PRO A 93 -18.61 15.55 9.85
C PRO A 93 -18.98 14.12 10.29
N TRP A 94 -18.75 13.76 11.55
CA TRP A 94 -19.01 12.42 12.06
C TRP A 94 -20.51 12.14 12.20
N GLN A 95 -20.89 10.90 11.87
CA GLN A 95 -22.26 10.40 11.99
C GLN A 95 -22.24 9.14 12.87
N TYR A 96 -23.14 9.08 13.84
CA TYR A 96 -23.33 7.87 14.63
C TYR A 96 -23.77 6.70 13.75
N HIS A 97 -23.17 5.53 13.95
CA HIS A 97 -23.39 4.33 13.12
C HIS A 97 -24.11 3.21 13.89
N HIS A 98 -23.56 2.74 15.02
CA HIS A 98 -24.24 1.81 15.95
C HIS A 98 -23.49 1.73 17.30
N THR A 99 -24.09 1.07 18.29
CA THR A 99 -23.43 0.68 19.55
C THR A 99 -23.23 -0.84 19.56
N GLU A 100 -22.02 -1.30 19.87
CA GLU A 100 -21.68 -2.73 19.91
C GLU A 100 -22.24 -3.38 21.18
N ASN A 101 -23.37 -4.10 21.11
CA ASN A 101 -23.90 -4.85 22.25
C ASN A 101 -23.04 -6.08 22.56
N SER A 102 -22.07 -5.93 23.47
CA SER A 102 -21.36 -7.07 24.05
C SER A 102 -22.28 -7.88 24.98
N SER A 103 -22.80 -9.00 24.49
CA SER A 103 -23.43 -10.02 25.33
C SER A 103 -22.35 -10.75 26.14
N GLY A 104 -22.11 -10.30 27.37
CA GLY A 104 -21.38 -11.09 28.37
C GLY A 104 -20.12 -10.45 28.95
N ARG A 105 -20.29 -9.41 29.76
CA ARG A 105 -19.71 -9.22 31.11
C ARG A 105 -19.90 -7.74 31.45
N PHE A 106 -20.64 -7.48 32.52
CA PHE A 106 -20.69 -6.18 33.17
C PHE A 106 -19.26 -5.78 33.55
N CYS A 107 -18.66 -4.84 32.79
CA CYS A 107 -17.55 -4.04 33.28
C CYS A 107 -18.17 -2.76 33.82
N SER A 108 -18.08 -2.53 35.13
CA SER A 108 -18.79 -1.47 35.87
C SER A 108 -18.23 -0.05 35.66
N TYR A 109 -17.50 0.20 34.57
CA TYR A 109 -16.83 1.48 34.34
C TYR A 109 -17.69 2.31 33.36
N MET A 110 -18.30 3.35 33.91
CA MET A 110 -19.51 4.01 33.39
C MET A 110 -19.39 4.79 32.06
N LEU A 111 -18.30 4.73 31.30
CA LEU A 111 -18.11 5.60 30.12
C LEU A 111 -17.35 4.99 28.93
N ALA A 112 -17.18 3.66 28.87
CA ALA A 112 -16.68 3.02 27.66
C ALA A 112 -17.74 3.08 26.56
N SER A 113 -17.82 4.20 25.83
CA SER A 113 -18.68 4.35 24.66
C SER A 113 -18.36 3.20 23.70
N GLN A 114 -19.29 2.26 23.57
CA GLN A 114 -19.25 1.19 22.56
C GLN A 114 -19.76 1.70 21.21
N ASP A 115 -19.87 3.02 21.08
CA ASP A 115 -20.41 3.67 19.91
C ASP A 115 -19.36 3.69 18.80
N PHE A 116 -19.88 3.46 17.61
CA PHE A 116 -19.16 3.59 16.37
C PHE A 116 -19.69 4.78 15.61
N TYR A 117 -18.77 5.55 15.04
CA TYR A 117 -19.03 6.72 14.22
C TYR A 117 -18.45 6.50 12.83
N SER A 118 -19.01 7.14 11.81
CA SER A 118 -18.51 7.05 10.44
C SER A 118 -18.59 8.41 9.75
N LEU A 119 -17.66 8.67 8.85
CA LEU A 119 -17.66 9.89 8.02
C LEU A 119 -18.58 9.75 6.80
N ASP A 120 -18.76 8.53 6.31
CA ASP A 120 -19.61 8.18 5.17
C ASP A 120 -20.01 6.69 5.29
N ALA A 121 -21.15 6.29 4.71
CA ALA A 121 -21.65 4.91 4.78
C ALA A 121 -20.64 3.87 4.24
N HIS A 122 -19.81 4.26 3.27
CA HIS A 122 -18.83 3.38 2.62
C HIS A 122 -17.41 3.52 3.20
N MET A 123 -17.22 4.31 4.25
CA MET A 123 -15.95 4.48 4.98
C MET A 123 -15.85 3.56 6.20
N PRO A 124 -14.65 3.40 6.79
CA PRO A 124 -14.48 2.64 8.01
C PRO A 124 -15.26 3.26 9.17
N VAL A 125 -15.67 2.42 10.11
CA VAL A 125 -16.26 2.88 11.37
C VAL A 125 -15.17 3.19 12.40
N TRP A 126 -15.40 4.16 13.26
CA TRP A 126 -14.44 4.69 14.22
C TRP A 126 -14.99 4.59 15.63
N GLY A 127 -14.15 4.26 16.60
CA GLY A 127 -14.58 4.17 17.99
C GLY A 127 -13.44 4.44 18.97
N ILE A 128 -13.81 4.81 20.19
CA ILE A 128 -12.88 5.01 21.30
C ILE A 128 -13.10 3.89 22.32
N ARG A 129 -12.02 3.41 22.92
CA ARG A 129 -12.02 2.46 24.03
C ARG A 129 -11.05 2.97 25.10
N GLN A 130 -11.44 2.82 26.36
CA GLN A 130 -10.58 3.18 27.48
C GLN A 130 -9.75 1.96 27.90
N VAL A 131 -8.49 2.18 28.29
CA VAL A 131 -7.60 1.15 28.83
C VAL A 131 -6.99 1.60 30.15
N HIS A 132 -6.86 0.66 31.09
CA HIS A 132 -6.32 0.93 32.44
C HIS A 132 -4.81 0.66 32.56
N TYR A 133 -4.21 0.00 31.57
CA TYR A 133 -2.80 -0.35 31.57
C TYR A 133 -2.26 -0.47 30.14
N GLY A 134 -0.95 -0.25 30.00
CA GLY A 134 -0.23 -0.38 28.74
C GLY A 134 -0.11 0.93 27.97
N THR A 135 0.31 0.85 26.72
CA THR A 135 0.43 2.01 25.82
C THR A 135 -0.91 2.36 25.19
N GLU A 136 -1.10 3.62 24.79
CA GLU A 136 -2.23 3.97 23.92
C GLU A 136 -2.10 3.24 22.58
N ILE A 137 -3.23 2.87 21.96
CA ILE A 137 -3.20 2.09 20.71
C ILE A 137 -4.10 2.75 19.66
N LEU A 138 -3.52 3.06 18.50
CA LEU A 138 -4.27 3.37 17.28
C LEU A 138 -4.34 2.09 16.45
N ARG A 139 -5.52 1.45 16.40
CA ARG A 139 -5.69 0.16 15.73
C ARG A 139 -6.61 0.25 14.53
N VAL A 140 -6.10 -0.13 13.36
CA VAL A 140 -6.92 -0.43 12.18
C VAL A 140 -7.24 -1.92 12.19
N THR A 141 -8.51 -2.29 12.11
CA THR A 141 -8.98 -3.68 12.14
C THR A 141 -9.71 -4.00 10.86
N LEU A 142 -9.30 -5.07 10.18
CA LEU A 142 -10.09 -5.73 9.14
C LEU A 142 -10.89 -6.87 9.74
N TYR A 143 -12.15 -6.95 9.34
CA TYR A 143 -13.03 -8.05 9.70
C TYR A 143 -13.13 -9.01 8.52
N CYS A 144 -12.70 -10.24 8.74
CA CYS A 144 -12.63 -11.26 7.70
C CYS A 144 -13.78 -12.26 7.85
N HIS A 145 -14.21 -12.83 6.72
CA HIS A 145 -15.10 -13.99 6.76
C HIS A 145 -14.41 -15.14 7.50
N PHE A 146 -15.22 -15.99 8.15
CA PHE A 146 -14.74 -17.13 8.92
C PHE A 146 -13.78 -18.00 8.09
N ASP A 147 -14.17 -18.33 6.87
CA ASP A 147 -13.43 -19.24 5.98
C ASP A 147 -12.14 -18.63 5.40
N ASN A 148 -12.04 -17.29 5.34
CA ASN A 148 -10.90 -16.60 4.72
C ASN A 148 -9.81 -16.20 5.72
N TYR A 149 -10.05 -16.31 7.02
CA TYR A 149 -9.21 -15.69 8.04
C TYR A 149 -7.74 -16.15 8.00
N GLU A 150 -7.49 -17.46 7.95
CA GLU A 150 -6.12 -17.98 7.95
C GLU A 150 -5.33 -17.53 6.71
N ASP A 151 -5.95 -17.58 5.55
CA ASP A 151 -5.34 -17.15 4.29
C ASP A 151 -5.13 -15.62 4.26
N ALA A 152 -6.05 -14.85 4.83
CA ALA A 152 -5.91 -13.41 4.99
C ALA A 152 -4.72 -13.06 5.91
N VAL A 153 -4.54 -13.78 7.03
CA VAL A 153 -3.37 -13.57 7.91
C VAL A 153 -2.07 -13.80 7.13
N ARG A 154 -1.95 -14.92 6.40
CA ARG A 154 -0.77 -15.23 5.59
C ARG A 154 -0.50 -14.20 4.50
N LEU A 155 -1.56 -13.69 3.86
CA LEU A 155 -1.45 -12.63 2.86
C LEU A 155 -0.82 -11.36 3.46
N TYR A 156 -1.32 -10.90 4.60
CA TYR A 156 -0.79 -9.68 5.22
C TYR A 156 0.58 -9.89 5.87
N GLU A 157 0.89 -11.07 6.38
CA GLU A 157 2.25 -11.43 6.83
C GLU A 157 3.26 -11.32 5.68
N MET A 158 2.89 -11.85 4.51
CA MET A 158 3.70 -11.77 3.31
C MET A 158 3.86 -10.32 2.81
N ILE A 159 2.78 -9.55 2.74
CA ILE A 159 2.82 -8.16 2.25
C ILE A 159 3.65 -7.28 3.20
N LEU A 160 3.50 -7.45 4.52
CA LEU A 160 4.22 -6.68 5.53
C LEU A 160 5.62 -7.22 5.83
N GLN A 161 5.97 -8.41 5.32
CA GLN A 161 7.19 -9.16 5.65
C GLN A 161 7.41 -9.28 7.16
N LYS A 162 6.32 -9.55 7.90
CA LYS A 162 6.31 -9.60 9.35
C LYS A 162 5.30 -10.63 9.83
N GLU A 163 5.64 -11.40 10.85
CA GLU A 163 4.71 -12.36 11.48
C GLU A 163 3.63 -11.64 12.31
N ALA A 164 2.42 -12.17 12.26
CA ALA A 164 1.30 -11.65 13.04
C ALA A 164 1.44 -12.06 14.52
N THR A 165 1.22 -11.13 15.43
CA THR A 165 1.10 -11.45 16.85
C THR A 165 -0.31 -11.96 17.12
N VAL A 166 -0.42 -13.26 17.38
CA VAL A 166 -1.70 -13.92 17.70
C VAL A 166 -2.03 -13.69 19.18
N GLN A 167 -3.16 -13.05 19.46
CA GLN A 167 -3.65 -12.90 20.84
C GLN A 167 -4.74 -13.92 21.17
N LYS A 168 -5.58 -14.26 20.19
CA LYS A 168 -6.66 -15.25 20.27
C LYS A 168 -6.76 -15.98 18.94
N SER A 169 -7.42 -17.13 18.91
CA SER A 169 -7.64 -17.90 17.68
C SER A 169 -8.37 -17.11 16.58
N ASN A 170 -9.15 -16.10 16.95
CA ASN A 170 -9.92 -15.26 16.04
C ASN A 170 -9.40 -13.81 15.92
N PHE A 171 -8.21 -13.53 16.47
CA PHE A 171 -7.65 -12.18 16.46
C PHE A 171 -6.12 -12.18 16.47
N CYS A 172 -5.55 -11.47 15.50
CA CYS A 172 -4.13 -11.22 15.39
C CYS A 172 -3.85 -9.77 15.01
N PHE A 173 -2.63 -9.30 15.27
CA PHE A 173 -2.22 -7.94 14.93
C PHE A 173 -0.75 -7.84 14.56
N PHE A 174 -0.45 -6.82 13.79
CA PHE A 174 0.87 -6.37 13.38
C PHE A 174 1.13 -5.03 14.04
N VAL A 175 2.24 -4.92 14.76
CA VAL A 175 2.73 -3.63 15.25
C VAL A 175 3.40 -2.92 14.08
N LEU A 176 2.79 -1.86 13.57
CA LEU A 176 3.32 -1.04 12.48
C LEU A 176 4.33 -0.01 12.99
N TYR A 177 4.08 0.50 14.21
CA TYR A 177 4.92 1.46 14.89
C TYR A 177 4.71 1.34 16.40
N SER A 178 5.74 1.59 17.19
CA SER A 178 5.65 1.57 18.65
C SER A 178 6.66 2.52 19.27
N THR A 179 6.22 3.29 20.25
CA THR A 179 7.02 4.07 21.21
C THR A 179 6.77 3.57 22.62
N GLU A 180 7.36 4.23 23.62
CA GLU A 180 7.10 3.94 25.04
C GLU A 180 5.65 4.23 25.47
N SER A 181 4.97 5.17 24.79
CA SER A 181 3.63 5.61 25.15
C SER A 181 2.55 5.15 24.17
N VAL A 182 2.89 4.88 22.91
CA VAL A 182 1.87 4.62 21.86
C VAL A 182 2.27 3.49 20.91
N SER A 183 1.28 2.71 20.48
CA SER A 183 1.42 1.65 19.49
C SER A 183 0.43 1.82 18.34
N VAL A 184 0.91 1.83 17.10
CA VAL A 184 0.06 1.79 15.91
C VAL A 184 -0.01 0.35 15.42
N GLN A 185 -1.22 -0.18 15.32
CA GLN A 185 -1.47 -1.58 15.01
C GLN A 185 -2.39 -1.75 13.81
N PHE A 186 -2.06 -2.72 12.98
CA PHE A 186 -2.97 -3.27 11.97
C PHE A 186 -3.41 -4.65 12.44
N SER A 187 -4.68 -4.99 12.36
CA SER A 187 -5.20 -6.23 12.94
C SER A 187 -6.25 -6.88 12.08
N LEU A 188 -6.36 -8.20 12.22
CA LEU A 188 -7.39 -9.01 11.59
C LEU A 188 -8.23 -9.67 12.68
N LYS A 189 -9.55 -9.58 12.52
CA LYS A 189 -10.53 -10.23 13.40
C LYS A 189 -11.43 -11.14 12.57
N GLN A 190 -11.45 -12.42 12.90
CA GLN A 190 -12.34 -13.39 12.29
C GLN A 190 -13.77 -13.17 12.81
N LEU A 191 -14.74 -13.05 11.88
CA LEU A 191 -16.15 -13.02 12.24
C LEU A 191 -16.70 -14.43 12.48
N PRO A 192 -17.78 -14.58 13.27
CA PRO A 192 -18.47 -15.85 13.43
C PRO A 192 -18.99 -16.40 12.07
N PRO A 193 -19.10 -17.73 11.93
CA PRO A 193 -19.66 -18.34 10.73
C PRO A 193 -21.04 -17.78 10.37
N GLY A 194 -21.26 -17.49 9.09
CA GLY A 194 -22.54 -17.00 8.56
C GLY A 194 -22.79 -15.49 8.72
N VAL A 195 -21.89 -14.74 9.36
CA VAL A 195 -21.97 -13.27 9.40
C VAL A 195 -21.35 -12.69 8.13
N PRO A 196 -22.12 -11.96 7.28
CA PRO A 196 -21.56 -11.35 6.08
C PRO A 196 -20.74 -10.11 6.41
N VAL A 197 -19.57 -9.99 5.80
CA VAL A 197 -18.75 -8.77 5.84
C VAL A 197 -19.26 -7.76 4.81
N GLU A 198 -19.49 -6.52 5.24
CA GLU A 198 -19.79 -5.40 4.36
C GLU A 198 -18.50 -4.72 3.89
N LEU A 199 -18.21 -4.82 2.60
CA LEU A 199 -17.05 -4.17 1.98
C LEU A 199 -17.17 -2.64 2.02
N LYS A 200 -16.16 -1.98 2.61
CA LYS A 200 -16.07 -0.51 2.64
C LYS A 200 -15.36 0.02 1.39
N GLU A 201 -16.13 0.17 0.30
CA GLU A 201 -15.62 0.52 -1.03
C GLU A 201 -14.81 1.84 -1.12
N SER A 202 -15.03 2.74 -0.16
CA SER A 202 -14.34 4.03 -0.03
C SER A 202 -13.07 3.95 0.82
N SER A 203 -12.55 2.74 1.06
CA SER A 203 -11.30 2.52 1.80
C SER A 203 -10.33 1.74 0.93
N VAL A 204 -9.06 2.14 0.93
CA VAL A 204 -8.00 1.42 0.20
C VAL A 204 -6.78 1.31 1.09
N LEU A 205 -6.21 0.10 1.20
CA LEU A 205 -5.03 -0.15 2.01
C LEU A 205 -3.79 -0.04 1.12
N GLN A 206 -2.93 0.95 1.37
CA GLN A 206 -1.67 1.08 0.66
C GLN A 206 -0.53 0.53 1.49
N PHE A 207 0.26 -0.38 0.92
CA PHE A 207 1.45 -0.96 1.54
C PHE A 207 2.70 -0.59 0.75
N ARG A 208 3.79 -0.37 1.47
CA ARG A 208 5.12 -0.18 0.90
C ARG A 208 5.79 -1.54 0.77
N VAL A 209 6.17 -1.90 -0.45
CA VAL A 209 6.85 -3.16 -0.76
C VAL A 209 8.18 -2.90 -1.45
N GLN A 210 9.14 -3.79 -1.25
CA GLN A 210 10.46 -3.67 -1.90
C GLN A 210 10.43 -4.20 -3.33
N GLU A 211 9.82 -5.37 -3.56
CA GLU A 211 9.80 -6.02 -4.86
C GLU A 211 8.41 -6.61 -5.16
N ILE A 212 7.78 -6.12 -6.21
CA ILE A 212 6.45 -6.59 -6.62
C ILE A 212 6.51 -7.94 -7.35
N GLY A 213 7.60 -8.21 -8.09
CA GLY A 213 7.73 -9.36 -8.98
C GLY A 213 7.63 -10.71 -8.26
N GLN A 214 8.16 -10.81 -7.04
CA GLN A 214 8.05 -12.00 -6.20
C GLN A 214 6.68 -12.13 -5.52
N LEU A 215 5.99 -11.00 -5.30
CA LEU A 215 4.71 -10.95 -4.61
C LEU A 215 3.54 -11.31 -5.54
N VAL A 216 3.56 -10.85 -6.80
CA VAL A 216 2.45 -11.05 -7.75
C VAL A 216 1.98 -12.50 -7.87
N PRO A 217 2.87 -13.51 -8.01
CA PRO A 217 2.45 -14.90 -8.12
C PRO A 217 1.78 -15.47 -6.87
N LEU A 218 1.97 -14.82 -5.71
CA LEU A 218 1.48 -15.27 -4.41
C LEU A 218 0.18 -14.55 -3.98
N LEU A 219 -0.25 -13.53 -4.73
CA LEU A 219 -1.47 -12.80 -4.45
C LEU A 219 -2.71 -13.61 -4.85
N PRO A 220 -3.79 -13.58 -4.06
CA PRO A 220 -5.01 -14.34 -4.36
C PRO A 220 -5.75 -13.82 -5.59
N ASN A 221 -5.64 -12.52 -5.86
CA ASN A 221 -6.32 -11.85 -6.94
C ASN A 221 -5.32 -11.20 -7.89
N GLN A 222 -5.77 -10.98 -9.13
CA GLN A 222 -4.98 -10.35 -10.18
C GLN A 222 -4.42 -9.00 -9.71
N CYS A 223 -3.10 -8.85 -9.83
CA CYS A 223 -2.39 -7.62 -9.53
C CYS A 223 -2.22 -6.79 -10.80
N ILE A 224 -2.86 -5.63 -10.85
CA ILE A 224 -2.93 -4.76 -12.03
C ILE A 224 -1.99 -3.55 -11.82
N PRO A 225 -1.07 -3.26 -12.75
CA PRO A 225 -0.25 -2.05 -12.67
C PRO A 225 -1.11 -0.79 -12.89
N ILE A 226 -1.00 0.18 -11.98
CA ILE A 226 -1.56 1.54 -12.15
C ILE A 226 -0.48 2.47 -12.69
N SER A 227 0.76 2.31 -12.24
CA SER A 227 1.94 3.05 -12.70
C SER A 227 3.20 2.19 -12.57
N ASN A 228 4.35 2.74 -12.97
CA ASN A 228 5.65 2.08 -12.83
C ASN A 228 6.07 1.82 -11.37
N THR A 229 5.33 2.36 -10.39
CA THR A 229 5.63 2.23 -8.95
C THR A 229 4.41 1.87 -8.12
N ARG A 230 3.24 1.66 -8.74
CA ARG A 230 2.00 1.35 -8.04
C ARG A 230 1.20 0.26 -8.74
N TRP A 231 0.76 -0.70 -7.95
CA TRP A 231 -0.08 -1.81 -8.38
C TRP A 231 -1.31 -1.90 -7.49
N GLN A 232 -2.38 -2.45 -8.04
CA GLN A 232 -3.64 -2.67 -7.35
C GLN A 232 -4.00 -4.14 -7.37
N THR A 233 -4.45 -4.64 -6.22
CA THR A 233 -5.05 -5.97 -6.09
C THR A 233 -6.19 -5.91 -5.07
N GLN A 234 -6.74 -7.06 -4.70
CA GLN A 234 -7.75 -7.23 -3.66
C GLN A 234 -7.38 -8.39 -2.75
N ASP A 235 -7.75 -8.30 -1.47
CA ASP A 235 -7.65 -9.44 -0.56
C ASP A 235 -8.78 -10.48 -0.80
N TYR A 236 -8.85 -11.48 0.07
CA TYR A 236 -9.86 -12.55 0.00
C TYR A 236 -11.30 -12.05 0.27
N ASP A 237 -11.45 -10.91 0.96
CA ASP A 237 -12.75 -10.33 1.32
C ASP A 237 -13.15 -9.14 0.41
N GLY A 238 -12.33 -8.84 -0.61
CA GLY A 238 -12.56 -7.79 -1.61
C GLY A 238 -12.04 -6.40 -1.23
N ASN A 239 -11.32 -6.25 -0.11
CA ASN A 239 -10.68 -4.99 0.27
C ASN A 239 -9.61 -4.63 -0.77
N LYS A 240 -9.66 -3.38 -1.24
CA LYS A 240 -8.69 -2.88 -2.23
C LYS A 240 -7.33 -2.69 -1.57
N ILE A 241 -6.32 -3.29 -2.18
CA ILE A 241 -4.92 -3.17 -1.77
C ILE A 241 -4.17 -2.41 -2.87
N LEU A 242 -3.44 -1.38 -2.47
CA LEU A 242 -2.43 -0.71 -3.28
C LEU A 242 -1.05 -1.12 -2.80
N LEU A 243 -0.22 -1.55 -3.72
CA LEU A 243 1.16 -1.89 -3.47
C LEU A 243 2.01 -0.82 -4.12
N GLN A 244 2.72 -0.06 -3.30
CA GLN A 244 3.63 0.97 -3.76
C GLN A 244 5.06 0.48 -3.56
N ILE A 245 5.83 0.43 -4.65
CA ILE A 245 7.26 0.14 -4.53
C ILE A 245 7.91 1.31 -3.80
N PHE A 246 8.49 1.00 -2.65
CA PHE A 246 9.28 1.94 -1.88
C PHE A 246 10.70 1.41 -1.82
N TRP A 247 11.57 2.00 -2.64
CA TRP A 247 13.01 1.85 -2.49
C TRP A 247 13.43 2.63 -1.24
N ALA A 248 13.07 2.14 -0.05
CA ALA A 248 13.79 2.50 1.14
C ALA A 248 15.24 2.15 0.85
N LEU A 249 16.11 3.15 0.89
CA LEU A 249 17.54 2.98 0.83
C LEU A 249 17.98 1.83 1.78
N ILE A 250 18.23 0.61 1.27
CA ILE A 250 19.43 -0.11 1.69
C ILE A 250 20.57 0.60 0.99
N VAL A 251 20.82 1.79 1.48
CA VAL A 251 21.83 2.67 0.99
C VAL A 251 22.20 3.54 2.17
N GLN A 252 22.98 2.98 3.07
CA GLN A 252 24.06 3.79 3.60
C GLN A 252 24.91 4.22 2.36
N GLU A 253 24.70 5.46 1.88
CA GLU A 253 25.58 6.25 0.99
C GLU A 253 25.83 5.89 -0.51
N MET A 254 24.81 5.54 -1.28
CA MET A 254 24.87 5.22 -2.72
C MET A 254 23.58 5.64 -3.47
N VAL A 255 23.16 6.90 -3.34
CA VAL A 255 22.19 7.45 -4.31
C VAL A 255 22.85 7.41 -5.68
N VAL A 256 22.35 6.56 -6.58
CA VAL A 256 22.77 6.51 -7.98
C VAL A 256 22.51 7.89 -8.59
N LYS A 257 23.57 8.57 -9.04
CA LYS A 257 23.48 9.88 -9.67
C LYS A 257 23.09 9.76 -11.15
N PHE A 258 23.64 8.76 -11.83
CA PHE A 258 23.40 8.46 -13.24
C PHE A 258 23.91 7.06 -13.57
N TYR A 259 23.52 6.56 -14.75
CA TYR A 259 24.00 5.31 -15.31
C TYR A 259 25.02 5.55 -16.41
N GLU A 260 25.91 4.59 -16.57
CA GLU A 260 26.78 4.47 -17.72
C GLU A 260 26.42 3.22 -18.51
N VAL A 261 26.33 3.36 -19.82
CA VAL A 261 26.07 2.28 -20.75
C VAL A 261 27.29 2.10 -21.63
N GLN A 262 27.85 0.91 -21.61
CA GLN A 262 28.89 0.49 -22.52
C GLN A 262 28.24 -0.28 -23.67
N MET A 263 28.47 0.17 -24.90
CA MET A 263 28.02 -0.47 -26.13
C MET A 263 29.24 -0.91 -26.94
N GLN A 264 29.19 -2.13 -27.48
CA GLN A 264 30.25 -2.62 -28.35
C GLN A 264 29.67 -3.46 -29.48
N GLU A 265 30.04 -3.14 -30.72
CA GLU A 265 29.74 -3.97 -31.87
C GLU A 265 30.59 -5.24 -31.80
N ILE A 266 29.98 -6.39 -32.07
CA ILE A 266 30.64 -7.69 -32.05
C ILE A 266 30.34 -8.50 -33.31
N VAL A 267 31.27 -9.38 -33.65
CA VAL A 267 31.05 -10.48 -34.60
C VAL A 267 31.09 -11.78 -33.84
N SER A 268 30.00 -12.54 -33.88
CA SER A 268 30.02 -13.91 -33.37
C SER A 268 30.80 -14.80 -34.34
N CYS A 269 31.87 -15.42 -33.85
CA CYS A 269 32.62 -16.42 -34.60
C CYS A 269 32.12 -17.83 -34.28
N ASP A 270 31.70 -18.08 -33.04
CA ASP A 270 31.13 -19.34 -32.55
C ASP A 270 30.05 -19.09 -31.48
N LYS A 271 29.35 -20.15 -31.02
CA LYS A 271 28.30 -20.05 -29.98
C LYS A 271 28.76 -19.37 -28.69
N ASN A 272 30.07 -19.43 -28.37
CA ASN A 272 30.64 -18.88 -27.12
C ASN A 272 31.71 -17.80 -27.36
N THR A 273 32.05 -17.46 -28.60
CA THR A 273 33.18 -16.57 -28.90
C THR A 273 32.73 -15.42 -29.79
N SER A 274 32.84 -14.19 -29.28
CA SER A 274 32.58 -12.96 -30.02
C SER A 274 33.83 -12.08 -30.08
N ILE A 275 34.10 -11.53 -31.27
CA ILE A 275 35.21 -10.61 -31.49
C ILE A 275 34.66 -9.18 -31.51
N PRO A 276 35.19 -8.26 -30.68
CA PRO A 276 34.79 -6.87 -30.71
C PRO A 276 35.23 -6.18 -32.01
N ARG A 277 34.32 -5.44 -32.65
CA ARG A 277 34.62 -4.50 -33.74
C ARG A 277 34.72 -3.09 -33.18
N GLY A 278 35.89 -2.48 -33.35
CA GLY A 278 36.13 -1.08 -32.98
C GLY A 278 36.26 -0.81 -31.47
N GLN A 279 36.35 0.48 -31.14
CA GLN A 279 36.34 0.95 -29.76
C GLN A 279 34.93 0.87 -29.17
N SER A 280 34.83 0.47 -27.91
CA SER A 280 33.56 0.44 -27.19
C SER A 280 33.06 1.86 -26.93
N GLY A 281 31.82 2.14 -27.31
CA GLY A 281 31.13 3.39 -26.99
C GLY A 281 30.71 3.42 -25.53
N LEU A 282 31.18 4.42 -24.77
CA LEU A 282 30.76 4.66 -23.40
C LEU A 282 29.84 5.88 -23.35
N PHE A 283 28.60 5.66 -22.93
CA PHE A 283 27.59 6.69 -22.75
C PHE A 283 27.39 6.92 -21.26
N SER A 284 27.60 8.16 -20.80
CA SER A 284 27.53 8.53 -19.38
C SER A 284 26.48 9.60 -19.14
N GLY A 285 26.05 9.77 -17.89
CA GLY A 285 25.06 10.78 -17.50
C GLY A 285 23.60 10.40 -17.77
N ILE A 286 23.31 9.13 -18.04
CA ILE A 286 21.93 8.66 -18.30
C ILE A 286 21.15 8.69 -16.99
N ARG A 287 20.09 9.50 -16.94
CA ARG A 287 19.23 9.65 -15.74
C ARG A 287 17.87 8.99 -15.90
N GLN A 288 17.48 8.65 -17.12
CA GLN A 288 16.29 7.85 -17.37
C GLN A 288 16.57 6.36 -17.08
N ASP A 289 15.49 5.59 -16.96
CA ASP A 289 15.48 4.13 -16.85
C ASP A 289 15.61 3.42 -18.22
N PHE A 290 15.82 4.18 -19.30
CA PHE A 290 16.02 3.65 -20.64
C PHE A 290 17.16 4.35 -21.39
N PHE A 291 17.80 3.61 -22.30
CA PHE A 291 18.83 4.13 -23.22
C PHE A 291 18.42 3.81 -24.66
N LYS A 292 18.34 4.83 -25.50
CA LYS A 292 18.04 4.69 -26.93
C LYS A 292 19.32 4.83 -27.74
N ALA A 293 19.83 3.72 -28.26
CA ALA A 293 20.91 3.74 -29.23
C ALA A 293 20.37 4.12 -30.63
N THR A 294 21.00 5.07 -31.30
CA THR A 294 20.74 5.43 -32.69
C THR A 294 21.90 5.01 -33.58
N ASP A 295 21.69 5.01 -34.90
CA ASP A 295 22.75 4.80 -35.89
C ASP A 295 23.45 3.43 -35.79
N LEU A 296 22.70 2.39 -35.40
CA LEU A 296 23.19 1.02 -35.35
C LEU A 296 23.32 0.43 -36.77
N ASN A 297 24.40 -0.31 -36.99
CA ASN A 297 24.62 -1.02 -38.25
C ASN A 297 23.60 -2.14 -38.42
N THR A 298 23.03 -2.23 -39.61
CA THR A 298 22.07 -3.28 -39.93
C THR A 298 22.76 -4.64 -39.99
N ASN A 299 22.06 -5.71 -39.59
CA ASN A 299 22.59 -7.08 -39.52
C ASN A 299 23.83 -7.26 -38.64
N SER A 300 24.04 -6.35 -37.68
CA SER A 300 25.16 -6.39 -36.75
C SER A 300 24.71 -6.77 -35.34
N GLU A 301 25.63 -7.33 -34.55
CA GLU A 301 25.39 -7.72 -33.17
C GLU A 301 26.09 -6.74 -32.23
N TYR A 302 25.43 -6.43 -31.11
CA TYR A 302 25.92 -5.49 -30.11
C TYR A 302 25.84 -6.10 -28.72
N LEU A 303 26.85 -5.83 -27.90
CA LEU A 303 26.84 -6.09 -26.47
C LEU A 303 26.59 -4.78 -25.72
N PHE A 304 25.66 -4.84 -24.77
CA PHE A 304 25.35 -3.77 -23.85
C PHE A 304 25.70 -4.18 -22.42
N ARG A 305 26.37 -3.30 -21.69
CA ARG A 305 26.57 -3.41 -20.24
C ARG A 305 26.16 -2.10 -19.60
N VAL A 306 25.56 -2.18 -18.42
CA VAL A 306 25.12 -1.00 -17.67
C VAL A 306 25.75 -1.02 -16.29
N ARG A 307 26.18 0.13 -15.78
CA ARG A 307 26.57 0.29 -14.38
C ARG A 307 25.97 1.56 -13.78
N ALA A 308 25.70 1.51 -12.49
CA ALA A 308 25.28 2.68 -11.72
C ALA A 308 26.50 3.48 -11.25
N VAL A 309 26.41 4.81 -11.27
CA VAL A 309 27.44 5.70 -10.73
C VAL A 309 26.84 6.54 -9.61
N ASN A 310 27.45 6.53 -8.44
CA ASN A 310 26.99 7.27 -7.26
C ASN A 310 28.06 8.30 -6.79
N LYS A 311 27.96 8.80 -5.55
CA LYS A 311 28.97 9.70 -4.97
C LYS A 311 30.34 9.03 -4.72
N ALA A 312 30.35 7.74 -4.41
CA ALA A 312 31.56 6.95 -4.17
C ALA A 312 32.25 6.48 -5.47
N GLY A 313 31.53 6.51 -6.60
CA GLY A 313 32.08 6.20 -7.92
C GLY A 313 31.21 5.23 -8.72
N PRO A 314 31.74 4.68 -9.83
CA PRO A 314 31.04 3.67 -10.62
C PRO A 314 31.01 2.31 -9.91
N GLY A 315 29.84 1.66 -9.90
CA GLY A 315 29.66 0.29 -9.45
C GLY A 315 30.13 -0.75 -10.47
N ALA A 316 29.88 -2.04 -10.17
CA ALA A 316 30.16 -3.14 -11.08
C ALA A 316 29.29 -3.05 -12.34
N TRP A 317 29.82 -3.53 -13.46
CA TRP A 317 29.07 -3.70 -14.70
C TRP A 317 28.06 -4.84 -14.57
N SER A 318 26.90 -4.67 -15.20
CA SER A 318 25.94 -5.76 -15.42
C SER A 318 26.53 -6.86 -16.29
N GLU A 319 25.91 -8.04 -16.22
CA GLU A 319 26.12 -9.07 -17.23
C GLU A 319 25.82 -8.53 -18.64
N PRO A 320 26.58 -8.94 -19.67
CA PRO A 320 26.43 -8.42 -21.03
C PRO A 320 25.11 -8.87 -21.64
N TYR A 321 24.31 -7.90 -22.09
CA TYR A 321 23.09 -8.13 -22.84
C TYR A 321 23.37 -8.04 -24.35
N LYS A 322 23.09 -9.12 -25.08
CA LYS A 322 23.37 -9.21 -26.53
C LYS A 322 22.13 -8.90 -27.36
N ILE A 323 22.27 -7.97 -28.29
CA ILE A 323 21.21 -7.56 -29.24
C ILE A 323 21.69 -7.80 -30.66
N ARG A 324 20.80 -8.28 -31.54
CA ARG A 324 21.04 -8.37 -32.97
C ARG A 324 20.11 -7.41 -33.70
N CYS A 325 20.67 -6.51 -34.50
CA CYS A 325 19.88 -5.63 -35.37
C CYS A 325 19.44 -6.41 -36.60
N VAL A 326 18.14 -6.47 -36.87
CA VAL A 326 17.57 -7.10 -38.07
C VAL A 326 17.01 -6.02 -38.99
N GLN A 327 17.06 -6.23 -40.30
CA GLN A 327 16.32 -5.39 -41.25
C GLN A 327 14.81 -5.54 -41.01
N GLU A 328 14.11 -4.41 -40.99
CA GLU A 328 12.65 -4.38 -40.98
C GLU A 328 12.12 -5.06 -42.25
N GLN A 329 11.50 -6.23 -42.12
CA GLN A 329 10.77 -6.85 -43.22
C GLN A 329 9.51 -6.03 -43.48
N LYS A 330 9.51 -5.21 -44.54
CA LYS A 330 8.26 -4.68 -45.09
C LYS A 330 7.36 -5.86 -45.47
N MET A 331 6.27 -6.05 -44.75
CA MET A 331 5.22 -6.99 -45.16
C MET A 331 4.74 -6.58 -46.56
N PRO A 332 4.61 -7.51 -47.53
CA PRO A 332 4.04 -7.18 -48.83
C PRO A 332 2.58 -6.78 -48.61
N VAL A 333 2.26 -5.53 -48.93
CA VAL A 333 0.89 -5.05 -49.01
C VAL A 333 0.25 -5.76 -50.20
N MET A 334 -0.71 -6.65 -49.95
CA MET A 334 -1.60 -7.20 -50.98
C MET A 334 -2.53 -6.07 -51.45
N GLU A 335 -2.15 -5.36 -52.51
CA GLU A 335 -3.09 -4.52 -53.25
C GLU A 335 -4.10 -5.43 -53.96
N ARG A 336 -5.34 -5.46 -53.45
CA ARG A 336 -6.48 -5.97 -54.20
C ARG A 336 -6.75 -5.00 -55.34
N VAL A 337 -6.42 -5.43 -56.55
CA VAL A 337 -6.97 -4.83 -57.78
C VAL A 337 -8.46 -5.16 -57.83
N LEU A 338 -9.30 -4.13 -57.81
CA LEU A 338 -10.69 -4.18 -58.30
C LEU A 338 -10.80 -3.25 -59.49
#